data_AF-A0A804P8J2-F1
#
_entry.id   AF-A0A804P8J2-F1
#
_cell.length_a   1.000
_cell.length_b   1.000
_cell.length_c   1.000
_cell.angle_alpha   90.00
_cell.angle_beta   90.00
_cell.angle_gamma   90.00
#
_symmetry.space_group_name_H-M   'P 1'
#
loop_
_entity.id
_entity.type
_entity.pdbx_description
1 polymer ?
#
loop_
_entity_poly.entity_id
_entity_poly.type
_entity_poly.pdbx_seq_one_letter_code
_entity_poly.pdbx_strand_id
1 'polypeptide(L)'
;MSLRKRQRSASSSRLTAFCSPPSPPAPPSTSSSPNPHTFPNADVVLRLFLNPSSPDDVDVKPDIDRHLSAAVSSGTFVDLHVSSASLLRSRYFAALLSDRWPTAATGRLSLAVVAPPSCPRPFDAHIEVLRLLHTLDFAGAIRSPDDALDLLPIALLLLFDACVEACIRFLEAVPWSEDEEARIIDLARLLPADEAADLLARVSPPPVAAGPSAAGVAPRSPSEAMLHGLIHSAIHGHPVHAATKAFVAMLLKDYPSRNCVHKVLDEAFQSRLDTIKELMGKYASPDFRVAVDSDEREAIQRLNLQSAVLNVKHLYWLIERMVDLRVADNAVTLWSDQAALATDLQKLLNDADMWRNMTPGLPMLVTRCTLKLANSVITGETLVPRQSS
;
A
#
# COMPACT_ATOMS: atom_id res chain seq x y z
N MET A 1 34.60 -53.36 21.93
CA MET A 1 33.63 -53.91 20.97
C MET A 1 34.25 -53.86 19.58
N SER A 2 34.53 -55.03 19.03
CA SER A 2 35.22 -55.25 17.75
C SER A 2 34.18 -55.53 16.68
N LEU A 3 34.21 -54.82 15.55
CA LEU A 3 33.40 -55.17 14.37
C LEU A 3 34.28 -55.59 13.21
N ARG A 4 33.92 -56.77 12.70
CA ARG A 4 34.66 -57.65 11.82
C ARG A 4 34.67 -57.15 10.38
N LYS A 5 35.88 -57.11 9.85
CA LYS A 5 36.36 -57.43 8.50
C LYS A 5 35.43 -58.34 7.66
N ARG A 6 35.17 -57.95 6.41
CA ARG A 6 35.02 -58.90 5.29
C ARG A 6 35.67 -58.33 4.04
N GLN A 7 36.50 -59.16 3.42
CA GLN A 7 37.45 -58.89 2.35
C GLN A 7 37.24 -59.97 1.26
N ARG A 8 37.75 -59.69 0.04
CA ARG A 8 38.04 -60.60 -1.10
C ARG A 8 36.86 -60.88 -2.05
N SER A 9 36.99 -60.92 -3.38
CA SER A 9 38.12 -60.93 -4.33
C SER A 9 37.55 -60.51 -5.71
N ALA A 10 38.20 -59.65 -6.51
CA ALA A 10 39.27 -59.95 -7.48
C ALA A 10 38.89 -60.99 -8.56
N SER A 11 38.81 -60.51 -9.81
CA SER A 11 39.21 -61.24 -11.02
C SER A 11 39.74 -60.24 -12.04
N SER A 12 40.97 -60.51 -12.49
CA SER A 12 41.78 -59.73 -13.42
C SER A 12 42.10 -60.62 -14.61
N SER A 13 41.98 -60.10 -15.83
CA SER A 13 42.58 -60.72 -17.02
C SER A 13 43.19 -59.63 -17.93
N ARG A 14 44.53 -59.67 -17.96
CA ARG A 14 45.55 -59.12 -18.88
C ARG A 14 45.18 -59.26 -20.38
N LEU A 15 45.79 -58.66 -21.41
CA LEU A 15 46.73 -57.55 -21.72
C LEU A 15 46.88 -57.55 -23.27
N THR A 16 47.34 -56.43 -23.87
CA THR A 16 47.84 -56.21 -25.27
C THR A 16 46.79 -56.25 -26.40
N ALA A 17 46.82 -55.45 -27.48
CA ALA A 17 47.90 -54.69 -28.15
C ALA A 17 47.35 -53.47 -28.94
N PHE A 18 48.27 -52.56 -29.25
CA PHE A 18 48.26 -51.43 -30.20
C PHE A 18 47.18 -51.36 -31.28
N CYS A 19 46.45 -50.24 -31.33
CA CYS A 19 46.04 -49.59 -32.58
C CYS A 19 45.66 -48.12 -32.30
N SER A 20 46.28 -47.17 -32.99
CA SER A 20 46.01 -45.73 -32.88
C SER A 20 44.64 -45.39 -33.47
N PRO A 21 43.77 -44.62 -32.78
CA PRO A 21 42.58 -44.03 -33.40
C PRO A 21 42.90 -42.68 -34.06
N PRO A 22 42.13 -42.26 -35.07
CA PRO A 22 42.38 -41.06 -35.87
C PRO A 22 42.14 -39.78 -35.07
N SER A 23 42.85 -38.71 -35.45
CA SER A 23 42.75 -37.37 -34.88
C SER A 23 41.30 -36.87 -34.86
N PRO A 24 40.86 -36.19 -33.78
CA PRO A 24 39.52 -35.60 -33.74
C PRO A 24 39.39 -34.46 -34.77
N PRO A 25 38.20 -34.25 -35.35
CA PRO A 25 37.96 -33.08 -36.19
C PRO A 25 38.15 -31.81 -35.36
N ALA A 26 38.75 -30.79 -35.98
CA ALA A 26 38.95 -29.49 -35.37
C ALA A 26 37.63 -28.92 -34.82
N PRO A 27 37.62 -28.28 -33.64
CA PRO A 27 36.44 -27.60 -33.16
C PRO A 27 36.04 -26.51 -34.15
N PRO A 28 34.73 -26.31 -34.44
CA PRO A 28 34.33 -25.11 -35.15
C PRO A 28 34.78 -23.91 -34.33
N SER A 29 35.53 -23.02 -34.98
CA SER A 29 35.97 -21.74 -34.48
C SER A 29 34.78 -20.94 -33.95
N THR A 30 34.57 -20.99 -32.64
CA THR A 30 33.73 -20.04 -31.91
C THR A 30 34.47 -18.72 -31.81
N SER A 31 34.24 -17.87 -32.81
CA SER A 31 34.53 -16.45 -32.73
C SER A 31 33.32 -15.66 -33.21
N SER A 32 32.25 -15.74 -32.44
CA SER A 32 31.23 -14.70 -32.42
C SER A 32 30.94 -14.41 -30.96
N SER A 33 31.17 -13.18 -30.54
CA SER A 33 30.48 -12.62 -29.37
C SER A 33 29.01 -13.09 -29.40
N PRO A 34 28.43 -13.58 -28.30
CA PRO A 34 27.04 -14.00 -28.32
C PRO A 34 26.18 -12.80 -28.70
N ASN A 35 25.50 -12.87 -29.85
CA ASN A 35 24.51 -11.87 -30.21
C ASN A 35 23.43 -11.90 -29.12
N PRO A 36 23.11 -10.75 -28.46
CA PRO A 36 22.14 -10.72 -27.36
C PRO A 36 20.71 -11.10 -27.79
N HIS A 37 20.49 -11.24 -29.10
CA HIS A 37 19.22 -11.57 -29.76
C HIS A 37 19.14 -13.03 -30.26
N THR A 38 20.11 -13.86 -29.90
CA THR A 38 20.13 -15.29 -30.26
C THR A 38 20.09 -16.16 -29.00
N PHE A 39 19.00 -16.89 -28.83
CA PHE A 39 18.82 -17.85 -27.73
C PHE A 39 19.39 -19.23 -28.13
N PRO A 40 19.84 -20.06 -27.18
CA PRO A 40 20.33 -21.39 -27.51
C PRO A 40 19.18 -22.28 -28.02
N ASN A 41 19.49 -23.18 -28.95
CA ASN A 41 18.52 -24.05 -29.64
C ASN A 41 17.43 -23.29 -30.42
N ALA A 42 17.75 -22.12 -30.97
CA ALA A 42 16.82 -21.32 -31.75
C ALA A 42 16.48 -21.97 -33.11
N ASP A 43 15.19 -22.17 -33.35
CA ASP A 43 14.60 -22.75 -34.56
C ASP A 43 13.50 -21.85 -35.15
N VAL A 44 13.15 -20.75 -34.45
CA VAL A 44 12.13 -19.79 -34.86
C VAL A 44 12.71 -18.37 -34.88
N VAL A 45 12.35 -17.59 -35.89
CA VAL A 45 12.63 -16.14 -35.96
C VAL A 45 11.37 -15.39 -35.51
N LEU A 46 11.45 -14.70 -34.38
CA LEU A 46 10.40 -13.83 -33.86
C LEU A 46 10.74 -12.38 -34.15
N ARG A 47 9.92 -11.72 -34.97
CA ARG A 47 10.03 -10.30 -35.28
C ARG A 47 9.17 -9.48 -34.33
N LEU A 48 9.80 -8.60 -33.57
CA LEU A 48 9.11 -7.54 -32.84
C LEU A 48 9.00 -6.32 -33.76
N PHE A 49 7.80 -5.78 -33.96
CA PHE A 49 7.61 -4.54 -34.72
C PHE A 49 6.89 -3.51 -33.86
N LEU A 50 7.37 -2.27 -33.89
CA LEU A 50 6.72 -1.17 -33.17
C LEU A 50 5.43 -0.80 -33.89
N ASN A 51 4.30 -0.86 -33.19
CA ASN A 51 3.04 -0.34 -33.70
C ASN A 51 2.89 1.12 -33.24
N PRO A 52 2.91 2.12 -34.14
CA PRO A 52 2.69 3.50 -33.74
C PRO A 52 1.21 3.68 -33.40
N SER A 53 0.84 3.50 -32.13
CA SER A 53 -0.49 3.87 -31.65
C SER A 53 -0.60 5.40 -31.60
N SER A 54 -1.33 5.98 -32.55
CA SER A 54 -1.87 7.35 -32.46
C SER A 54 -3.33 7.24 -31.97
N PRO A 55 -3.73 7.92 -30.88
CA PRO A 55 -5.12 8.10 -30.52
C PRO A 55 -5.54 9.51 -30.95
N ASP A 56 -5.72 9.74 -32.24
CA ASP A 56 -6.53 10.83 -32.82
C ASP A 56 -6.41 10.76 -34.36
N ASP A 57 -7.20 9.90 -35.00
CA ASP A 57 -7.87 10.32 -36.23
C ASP A 57 -9.03 9.38 -36.53
N VAL A 58 -10.19 10.00 -36.66
CA VAL A 58 -11.49 9.38 -36.88
C VAL A 58 -11.65 9.07 -38.37
N ASP A 59 -12.27 7.92 -38.64
CA ASP A 59 -13.09 7.66 -39.82
C ASP A 59 -12.39 7.23 -41.14
N VAL A 60 -12.05 5.94 -41.27
CA VAL A 60 -12.20 5.20 -42.54
C VAL A 60 -12.58 3.73 -42.28
N LYS A 61 -13.65 3.30 -42.96
CA LYS A 61 -14.32 2.00 -43.01
C LYS A 61 -13.40 0.80 -43.34
N PRO A 62 -13.70 -0.45 -42.91
CA PRO A 62 -12.75 -1.56 -43.04
C PRO A 62 -12.85 -2.21 -44.41
N ASP A 63 -11.77 -2.16 -45.20
CA ASP A 63 -11.53 -3.11 -46.28
C ASP A 63 -10.51 -4.15 -45.79
N ILE A 64 -11.07 -5.32 -45.50
CA ILE A 64 -10.37 -6.57 -45.23
C ILE A 64 -9.69 -6.97 -46.56
N ASP A 65 -8.41 -7.36 -46.49
CA ASP A 65 -7.64 -8.12 -47.52
C ASP A 65 -6.46 -7.46 -48.26
N ARG A 66 -6.02 -6.22 -48.00
CA ARG A 66 -4.84 -5.68 -48.74
C ARG A 66 -3.74 -4.90 -48.01
N HIS A 67 -3.70 -4.88 -46.67
CA HIS A 67 -2.66 -4.12 -45.95
C HIS A 67 -1.49 -4.90 -45.34
N LEU A 68 -1.42 -6.22 -45.50
CA LEU A 68 -0.30 -7.01 -44.95
C LEU A 68 1.01 -6.95 -45.77
N SER A 69 1.07 -6.23 -46.91
CA SER A 69 2.27 -6.25 -47.77
C SER A 69 2.81 -4.89 -48.22
N ALA A 70 2.26 -3.75 -47.78
CA ALA A 70 2.65 -2.43 -48.31
C ALA A 70 3.00 -1.35 -47.25
N ALA A 71 3.18 -1.71 -45.97
CA ALA A 71 3.64 -0.79 -44.92
C ALA A 71 5.08 -1.06 -44.45
N VAL A 72 5.94 -1.61 -45.33
CA VAL A 72 7.34 -1.96 -45.02
C VAL A 72 8.29 -0.78 -45.30
N SER A 73 7.86 0.46 -45.05
CA SER A 73 8.72 1.64 -45.21
C SER A 73 8.83 2.36 -43.87
N SER A 74 9.86 1.97 -43.10
CA SER A 74 10.38 2.67 -41.90
C SER A 74 9.69 2.41 -40.56
N GLY A 75 9.19 1.20 -40.30
CA GLY A 75 8.89 0.74 -38.94
C GLY A 75 10.17 0.25 -38.24
N THR A 76 10.40 0.64 -36.99
CA THR A 76 11.47 0.03 -36.17
C THR A 76 11.07 -1.40 -35.82
N PHE A 77 11.94 -2.37 -36.12
CA PHE A 77 11.73 -3.77 -35.82
C PHE A 77 13.01 -4.42 -35.30
N VAL A 78 12.86 -5.49 -34.51
CA VAL A 78 13.96 -6.31 -33.98
C VAL A 78 13.63 -7.77 -34.25
N ASP A 79 14.57 -8.48 -34.86
CA ASP A 79 14.47 -9.92 -35.10
C ASP A 79 15.20 -10.68 -33.99
N LEU A 80 14.51 -11.63 -33.36
CA LEU A 80 15.02 -12.49 -32.30
C LEU A 80 15.02 -13.94 -32.78
N HIS A 81 16.12 -14.65 -32.55
CA HIS A 81 16.21 -16.09 -32.83
C HIS A 81 15.91 -16.85 -31.54
N VAL A 82 14.70 -17.41 -31.43
CA VAL A 82 14.15 -18.04 -30.22
C VAL A 82 13.89 -19.52 -30.45
N SER A 83 13.89 -20.31 -29.37
CA SER A 83 13.50 -21.72 -29.41
C SER A 83 11.97 -21.86 -29.28
N SER A 84 11.34 -22.56 -30.23
CA SER A 84 9.92 -22.93 -30.21
C SER A 84 9.53 -23.60 -28.90
N ALA A 85 10.39 -24.52 -28.40
CA ALA A 85 10.17 -25.24 -27.15
C ALA A 85 10.06 -24.31 -25.93
N SER A 86 10.84 -23.22 -25.90
CA SER A 86 10.74 -22.20 -24.83
C SER A 86 9.49 -21.35 -24.97
N LEU A 87 9.09 -21.01 -26.19
CA LEU A 87 7.88 -20.23 -26.47
C LEU A 87 6.60 -20.95 -26.01
N LEU A 88 6.56 -22.29 -26.08
CA LEU A 88 5.40 -23.09 -25.63
C LEU A 88 5.03 -22.90 -24.14
N ARG A 89 5.89 -22.28 -23.33
CA ARG A 89 5.56 -21.91 -21.95
C ARG A 89 4.56 -20.76 -21.85
N SER A 90 4.42 -19.98 -22.91
CA SER A 90 3.38 -18.96 -23.06
C SER A 90 2.19 -19.58 -23.79
N ARG A 91 0.98 -19.39 -23.24
CA ARG A 91 -0.24 -19.91 -23.88
C ARG A 91 -0.52 -19.22 -25.22
N TYR A 92 -0.16 -17.93 -25.33
CA TYR A 92 -0.25 -17.18 -26.57
C TYR A 92 0.56 -17.85 -27.69
N PHE A 93 1.85 -18.14 -27.45
CA PHE A 93 2.69 -18.77 -28.46
C PHE A 93 2.34 -20.25 -28.67
N ALA A 94 1.91 -20.97 -27.63
CA ALA A 94 1.43 -22.34 -27.78
C ALA A 94 0.22 -22.42 -28.73
N ALA A 95 -0.69 -21.46 -28.67
CA ALA A 95 -1.80 -21.35 -29.62
C ALA A 95 -1.31 -20.99 -31.03
N LEU A 96 -0.38 -20.04 -31.15
CA LEU A 96 0.17 -19.56 -32.43
C LEU A 96 0.97 -20.63 -33.18
N LEU A 97 1.66 -21.50 -32.44
CA LEU A 97 2.46 -22.62 -32.96
C LEU A 97 1.63 -23.91 -33.15
N SER A 98 0.36 -23.91 -32.77
CA SER A 98 -0.52 -25.07 -32.99
C SER A 98 -0.86 -25.24 -34.46
N ASP A 99 -1.08 -26.48 -34.91
CA ASP A 99 -1.43 -26.85 -36.29
C ASP A 99 -2.68 -26.16 -36.85
N ARG A 100 -3.46 -25.48 -35.99
CA ARG A 100 -4.66 -24.73 -36.36
C ARG A 100 -4.37 -23.37 -37.00
N TRP A 101 -3.13 -22.88 -36.91
CA TRP A 101 -2.77 -21.55 -37.39
C TRP A 101 -1.70 -21.60 -38.50
N PRO A 102 -2.03 -21.26 -39.77
CA PRO A 102 -1.16 -21.48 -40.94
C PRO A 102 0.19 -20.73 -40.93
N THR A 103 0.37 -19.73 -40.06
CA THR A 103 1.56 -18.86 -40.09
C THR A 103 2.82 -19.54 -39.54
N ALA A 104 2.69 -20.62 -38.77
CA ALA A 104 3.82 -21.32 -38.15
C ALA A 104 4.67 -22.15 -39.14
N ALA A 105 4.13 -22.50 -40.31
CA ALA A 105 4.79 -23.40 -41.28
C ALA A 105 6.11 -22.86 -41.86
N THR A 106 6.41 -21.57 -41.66
CA THR A 106 7.61 -20.91 -42.19
C THR A 106 8.68 -20.60 -41.14
N GLY A 107 8.47 -20.98 -39.87
CA GLY A 107 9.42 -20.70 -38.78
C GLY A 107 9.58 -19.20 -38.45
N ARG A 108 8.63 -18.37 -38.87
CA ARG A 108 8.63 -16.92 -38.65
C ARG A 108 7.37 -16.47 -37.94
N LEU A 109 7.55 -15.76 -36.83
CA LEU A 109 6.48 -15.18 -36.02
C LEU A 109 6.66 -13.66 -35.95
N SER A 110 5.56 -12.93 -35.74
CA SER A 110 5.58 -11.48 -35.56
C SER A 110 4.75 -11.07 -34.35
N LEU A 111 5.30 -10.19 -33.51
CA LEU A 111 4.63 -9.64 -32.34
C LEU A 111 4.66 -8.11 -32.41
N ALA A 112 3.48 -7.50 -32.25
CA ALA A 112 3.35 -6.05 -32.16
C ALA A 112 3.80 -5.57 -30.78
N VAL A 113 4.63 -4.52 -30.76
CA VAL A 113 5.06 -3.84 -29.54
C VAL A 113 4.32 -2.52 -29.45
N VAL A 114 3.65 -2.30 -28.32
CA VAL A 114 3.00 -1.04 -27.99
C VAL A 114 3.92 -0.29 -27.04
N ALA A 115 4.43 0.86 -27.47
CA ALA A 115 5.24 1.73 -26.64
C ALA A 115 4.97 3.21 -27.00
N PRO A 116 5.11 4.14 -26.04
CA PRO A 116 4.99 5.56 -26.32
C PRO A 116 6.05 6.01 -27.34
N PRO A 117 5.75 7.02 -28.19
CA PRO A 117 6.65 7.48 -29.24
C PRO A 117 7.99 8.04 -28.72
N SER A 118 8.06 8.42 -27.44
CA SER A 118 9.26 8.94 -26.76
C SER A 118 10.07 7.88 -26.02
N CYS A 119 9.66 6.60 -26.03
CA CYS A 119 10.35 5.54 -25.31
C CYS A 119 11.72 5.25 -25.96
N PRO A 120 12.85 5.47 -25.25
CA PRO A 120 14.18 5.27 -25.82
C PRO A 120 14.49 3.79 -26.13
N ARG A 121 13.79 2.87 -25.46
CA ARG A 121 14.01 1.42 -25.58
C ARG A 121 12.69 0.63 -25.58
N PRO A 122 11.91 0.69 -26.67
CA PRO A 122 10.55 0.12 -26.71
C PRO A 122 10.53 -1.41 -26.66
N PHE A 123 11.64 -2.07 -26.99
CA PHE A 123 11.74 -3.53 -27.08
C PHE A 123 12.28 -4.20 -25.82
N ASP A 124 12.93 -3.48 -24.90
CA ASP A 124 13.71 -4.08 -23.81
C ASP A 124 12.86 -5.00 -22.92
N ALA A 125 11.71 -4.52 -22.43
CA ALA A 125 10.81 -5.31 -21.60
C ALA A 125 10.25 -6.54 -22.35
N HIS A 126 9.98 -6.41 -23.66
CA HIS A 126 9.52 -7.54 -24.48
C HIS A 126 10.62 -8.59 -24.66
N ILE A 127 11.85 -8.15 -24.93
CA ILE A 127 13.01 -9.03 -25.04
C ILE A 127 13.27 -9.73 -23.71
N GLU A 128 13.10 -9.05 -22.59
CA GLU A 128 13.32 -9.63 -21.25
C GLU A 128 12.24 -10.68 -20.91
N VAL A 129 10.96 -10.42 -21.18
CA VAL A 129 9.92 -11.46 -21.01
C VAL A 129 10.18 -12.67 -21.93
N LEU A 130 10.61 -12.45 -23.17
CA LEU A 130 10.98 -13.52 -24.08
C LEU A 130 12.23 -14.30 -23.60
N ARG A 131 13.19 -13.60 -22.98
CA ARG A 131 14.33 -14.24 -22.30
C ARG A 131 13.87 -15.07 -21.12
N LEU A 132 12.92 -14.59 -20.32
CA LEU A 132 12.34 -15.32 -19.19
C LEU A 132 11.59 -16.59 -19.63
N LEU A 133 10.93 -16.58 -20.80
CA LEU A 133 10.39 -17.82 -21.38
C LEU A 133 11.47 -18.87 -21.61
N HIS A 134 12.73 -18.46 -21.81
CA HIS A 134 13.85 -19.38 -21.93
C HIS A 134 14.46 -19.75 -20.57
N THR A 135 14.83 -18.75 -19.76
CA THR A 135 15.66 -18.94 -18.55
C THR A 135 14.87 -19.28 -17.29
N LEU A 136 13.63 -18.78 -17.16
CA LEU A 136 12.84 -18.78 -15.91
C LEU A 136 13.55 -18.11 -14.72
N ASP A 137 14.57 -17.29 -14.98
CA ASP A 137 15.32 -16.59 -13.93
C ASP A 137 14.63 -15.29 -13.52
N PHE A 138 13.48 -15.42 -12.84
CA PHE A 138 12.70 -14.29 -12.38
C PHE A 138 13.44 -13.44 -11.33
N ALA A 139 14.26 -14.08 -10.49
CA ALA A 139 15.03 -13.39 -9.45
C ALA A 139 16.13 -12.48 -10.04
N GLY A 140 16.73 -12.86 -11.17
CA GLY A 140 17.68 -12.03 -11.88
C GLY A 140 17.05 -10.87 -12.66
N ALA A 141 15.81 -11.06 -13.14
CA ALA A 141 15.11 -10.08 -13.98
C ALA A 141 14.31 -9.04 -13.18
N ILE A 142 13.61 -9.44 -12.12
CA ILE A 142 12.74 -8.58 -11.31
C ILE A 142 13.52 -8.09 -10.09
N ARG A 143 14.21 -6.95 -10.21
CA ARG A 143 15.08 -6.40 -9.14
C ARG A 143 14.48 -5.18 -8.47
N SER A 144 13.56 -4.50 -9.14
CA SER A 144 12.89 -3.29 -8.70
C SER A 144 11.39 -3.35 -9.02
N PRO A 145 10.54 -2.52 -8.37
CA PRO A 145 9.12 -2.45 -8.70
C PRO A 145 8.91 -2.03 -10.15
N ASP A 146 9.71 -1.09 -10.67
CA ASP A 146 9.67 -0.69 -12.08
C ASP A 146 9.88 -1.88 -13.04
N ASP A 147 10.84 -2.78 -12.75
CA ASP A 147 11.03 -3.99 -13.56
C ASP A 147 9.74 -4.84 -13.58
N ALA A 148 9.12 -5.05 -12.41
CA ALA A 148 7.87 -5.81 -12.33
C ALA A 148 6.72 -5.12 -13.10
N LEU A 149 6.60 -3.80 -12.97
CA LEU A 149 5.54 -3.01 -13.61
C LEU A 149 5.71 -2.90 -15.13
N ASP A 150 6.94 -2.99 -15.63
CA ASP A 150 7.24 -2.98 -17.07
C ASP A 150 7.04 -4.37 -17.70
N LEU A 151 7.36 -5.43 -16.97
CA LEU A 151 7.24 -6.82 -17.46
C LEU A 151 5.81 -7.35 -17.37
N LEU A 152 5.05 -6.99 -16.33
CA LEU A 152 3.72 -7.54 -16.05
C LEU A 152 2.71 -7.37 -17.22
N PRO A 153 2.56 -6.19 -17.85
CA PRO A 153 1.63 -6.03 -18.98
C PRO A 153 1.95 -6.97 -20.16
N ILE A 154 3.24 -7.19 -20.40
CA ILE A 154 3.73 -8.04 -21.49
C ILE A 154 3.52 -9.51 -21.13
N ALA A 155 3.78 -9.88 -19.87
CA ALA A 155 3.51 -11.22 -19.37
C ALA A 155 2.01 -11.59 -19.47
N LEU A 156 1.12 -10.63 -19.18
CA LEU A 156 -0.33 -10.79 -19.35
C LEU A 156 -0.71 -10.93 -20.83
N LEU A 157 -0.17 -10.07 -21.72
CA LEU A 157 -0.41 -10.16 -23.17
C LEU A 157 0.00 -11.52 -23.73
N LEU A 158 1.15 -12.04 -23.30
CA LEU A 158 1.67 -13.32 -23.73
C LEU A 158 1.06 -14.51 -22.97
N LEU A 159 0.18 -14.27 -22.00
CA LEU A 159 -0.40 -15.32 -21.15
C LEU A 159 0.70 -16.23 -20.57
N PHE A 160 1.72 -15.59 -19.98
CA PHE A 160 2.85 -16.25 -19.35
C PHE A 160 2.66 -16.27 -17.82
N ASP A 161 1.82 -17.19 -17.37
CA ASP A 161 1.31 -17.27 -15.99
C ASP A 161 2.43 -17.23 -14.93
N ALA A 162 3.54 -17.95 -15.14
CA ALA A 162 4.66 -17.98 -14.19
C ALA A 162 5.34 -16.60 -14.01
N CYS A 163 5.40 -15.78 -15.06
CA CYS A 163 5.96 -14.43 -14.97
C CYS A 163 4.97 -13.45 -14.32
N VAL A 164 3.68 -13.61 -14.59
CA VAL A 164 2.61 -12.83 -13.93
C VAL A 164 2.68 -13.08 -12.42
N GLU A 165 2.69 -14.35 -12.00
CA GLU A 165 2.79 -14.75 -10.59
C GLU A 165 4.07 -14.21 -9.94
N ALA A 166 5.21 -14.26 -10.62
CA ALA A 166 6.48 -13.72 -10.10
C ALA A 166 6.45 -12.20 -9.94
N CYS A 167 5.89 -11.45 -10.88
CA CYS A 167 5.75 -10.00 -10.80
C CYS A 167 4.82 -9.60 -9.64
N ILE A 168 3.67 -10.26 -9.52
CA ILE A 168 2.69 -9.97 -8.46
C ILE A 168 3.29 -10.27 -7.08
N ARG A 169 3.88 -11.45 -6.87
CA ARG A 169 4.55 -11.79 -5.60
C ARG A 169 5.65 -10.80 -5.22
N PHE A 170 6.40 -10.32 -6.21
CA PHE A 170 7.43 -9.32 -5.95
C PHE A 170 6.80 -7.99 -5.51
N LEU A 171 5.80 -7.49 -6.24
CA LEU A 171 5.09 -6.26 -5.90
C LEU A 171 4.44 -6.34 -4.52
N GLU A 172 3.85 -7.48 -4.16
CA GLU A 172 3.29 -7.75 -2.83
C GLU A 172 4.31 -7.68 -1.69
N ALA A 173 5.59 -7.98 -1.97
CA ALA A 173 6.64 -8.06 -0.95
C ALA A 173 7.42 -6.76 -0.73
N VAL A 174 7.37 -5.81 -1.66
CA VAL A 174 8.20 -4.58 -1.64
C VAL A 174 7.37 -3.32 -1.37
N PRO A 175 7.94 -2.25 -0.77
CA PRO A 175 7.28 -0.94 -0.69
C PRO A 175 7.22 -0.25 -2.06
N TRP A 176 6.27 0.68 -2.22
CA TRP A 176 6.06 1.45 -3.47
C TRP A 176 6.15 2.95 -3.18
N SER A 177 6.59 3.70 -4.18
CA SER A 177 6.44 5.15 -4.29
C SER A 177 5.03 5.51 -4.79
N GLU A 178 4.67 6.78 -4.70
CA GLU A 178 3.36 7.29 -5.12
C GLU A 178 3.12 7.08 -6.64
N ASP A 179 4.16 7.26 -7.45
CA ASP A 179 4.10 7.03 -8.90
C ASP A 179 3.92 5.54 -9.24
N GLU A 180 4.61 4.65 -8.53
CA GLU A 180 4.47 3.19 -8.68
C GLU A 180 3.08 2.72 -8.23
N GLU A 181 2.55 3.27 -7.13
CA GLU A 181 1.20 2.97 -6.63
C GLU A 181 0.13 3.31 -7.68
N ALA A 182 0.23 4.49 -8.31
CA ALA A 182 -0.69 4.89 -9.38
C ALA A 182 -0.67 3.87 -10.55
N ARG A 183 0.52 3.41 -10.96
CA ARG A 183 0.67 2.39 -12.00
C ARG A 183 0.10 1.04 -11.58
N ILE A 184 0.27 0.64 -10.32
CA ILE A 184 -0.28 -0.60 -9.78
C ILE A 184 -1.81 -0.57 -9.82
N ILE A 185 -2.43 0.55 -9.45
CA ILE A 185 -3.90 0.71 -9.51
C ILE A 185 -4.40 0.54 -10.96
N ASP A 186 -3.69 1.10 -11.94
CA ASP A 186 -4.06 0.98 -13.34
C ASP A 186 -3.91 -0.46 -13.85
N LEU A 187 -2.83 -1.15 -13.45
CA LEU A 187 -2.56 -2.54 -13.83
C LEU A 187 -3.50 -3.53 -13.13
N ALA A 188 -3.89 -3.27 -11.88
CA ALA A 188 -4.80 -4.13 -11.14
C ALA A 188 -6.16 -4.32 -11.84
N ARG A 189 -6.58 -3.35 -12.69
CA ARG A 189 -7.79 -3.48 -13.51
C ARG A 189 -7.68 -4.52 -14.63
N LEU A 190 -6.46 -4.87 -15.03
CA LEU A 190 -6.16 -5.86 -16.06
C LEU A 190 -5.95 -7.28 -15.49
N LEU A 191 -5.79 -7.39 -14.16
CA LEU A 191 -5.58 -8.65 -13.46
C LEU A 191 -6.92 -9.31 -13.10
N PRO A 192 -6.96 -10.66 -13.01
CA PRO A 192 -8.06 -11.37 -12.36
C PRO A 192 -8.30 -10.85 -10.94
N ALA A 193 -9.55 -10.83 -10.49
CA ALA A 193 -9.92 -10.25 -9.19
C ALA A 193 -9.19 -10.90 -8.00
N ASP A 194 -8.89 -12.20 -8.08
CA ASP A 194 -8.16 -12.94 -7.05
C ASP A 194 -6.70 -12.48 -6.94
N GLU A 195 -6.02 -12.33 -8.08
CA GLU A 195 -4.63 -11.87 -8.18
C GLU A 195 -4.46 -10.38 -7.85
N ALA A 196 -5.50 -9.57 -8.10
CA ALA A 196 -5.50 -8.14 -7.79
C ALA A 196 -5.82 -7.85 -6.31
N ALA A 197 -6.43 -8.80 -5.58
CA ALA A 197 -7.00 -8.55 -4.26
C ALA A 197 -5.94 -8.10 -3.24
N ASP A 198 -4.82 -8.80 -3.18
CA ASP A 198 -3.75 -8.52 -2.21
C ASP A 198 -3.01 -7.22 -2.52
N LEU A 199 -2.80 -6.90 -3.80
CA LEU A 199 -2.25 -5.61 -4.23
C LEU A 199 -3.19 -4.45 -3.89
N LEU A 200 -4.49 -4.60 -4.17
CA LEU A 200 -5.48 -3.56 -3.90
C LEU A 200 -5.76 -3.39 -2.40
N ALA A 201 -5.64 -4.44 -1.59
CA ALA A 201 -5.77 -4.36 -0.14
C ALA A 201 -4.71 -3.46 0.51
N ARG A 202 -3.53 -3.35 -0.12
CA ARG A 202 -2.45 -2.43 0.32
C ARG A 202 -2.76 -0.97 0.02
N VAL A 203 -3.51 -0.68 -1.04
CA VAL A 203 -3.88 0.67 -1.50
C VAL A 203 -5.17 1.16 -0.85
N SER A 204 -6.17 0.28 -0.82
CA SER A 204 -7.48 0.53 -0.23
C SER A 204 -7.69 -0.46 0.91
N PRO A 205 -7.37 -0.09 2.17
CA PRO A 205 -7.74 -0.93 3.29
C PRO A 205 -9.27 -1.14 3.25
N PRO A 206 -9.76 -2.36 3.53
CA PRO A 206 -11.19 -2.63 3.52
C PRO A 206 -11.89 -1.64 4.46
N PRO A 207 -13.06 -1.09 4.08
CA PRO A 207 -13.81 -0.21 4.96
C PRO A 207 -14.02 -0.96 6.27
N VAL A 208 -13.41 -0.44 7.35
CA VAL A 208 -13.63 -0.95 8.70
C VAL A 208 -15.15 -1.00 8.87
N ALA A 209 -15.69 -2.21 8.97
CA ALA A 209 -17.12 -2.44 8.98
C ALA A 209 -17.77 -1.44 9.93
N ALA A 210 -18.55 -0.53 9.35
CA ALA A 210 -19.34 0.41 10.12
C ALA A 210 -20.16 -0.43 11.11
N GLY A 211 -19.83 -0.30 12.40
CA GLY A 211 -20.72 -0.81 13.44
C GLY A 211 -22.12 -0.23 13.25
N PRO A 212 -23.17 -0.85 13.81
CA PRO A 212 -24.56 -0.63 13.40
C PRO A 212 -25.16 0.76 13.70
N SER A 213 -24.37 1.83 13.94
CA SER A 213 -24.85 3.09 14.50
C SER A 213 -24.69 4.34 13.64
N ALA A 214 -24.44 4.25 12.33
CA ALA A 214 -24.30 5.46 11.51
C ALA A 214 -25.17 5.44 10.25
N ALA A 215 -26.49 5.48 10.44
CA ALA A 215 -27.40 5.93 9.40
C ALA A 215 -27.17 7.44 9.17
N GLY A 216 -26.60 7.81 8.02
CA GLY A 216 -26.61 9.19 7.50
C GLY A 216 -25.30 9.98 7.52
N VAL A 217 -24.18 9.40 7.94
CA VAL A 217 -22.87 10.09 7.86
C VAL A 217 -22.13 9.61 6.61
N ALA A 218 -21.69 10.55 5.76
CA ALA A 218 -20.91 10.24 4.57
C ALA A 218 -19.71 9.33 4.93
N PRO A 219 -19.40 8.31 4.10
CA PRO A 219 -18.30 7.40 4.38
C PRO A 219 -17.00 8.20 4.52
N ARG A 220 -16.29 8.00 5.64
CA ARG A 220 -14.97 8.61 5.88
C ARG A 220 -14.03 8.21 4.74
N SER A 221 -13.21 9.15 4.29
CA SER A 221 -12.11 8.81 3.38
C SER A 221 -11.15 7.83 4.09
N PRO A 222 -10.43 6.97 3.35
CA PRO A 222 -9.48 6.03 3.95
C PRO A 222 -8.41 6.77 4.79
N SER A 223 -7.99 7.95 4.34
CA SER A 223 -7.10 8.85 5.09
C SER A 223 -7.69 9.31 6.42
N GLU A 224 -8.97 9.71 6.44
CA GLU A 224 -9.66 10.15 7.66
C GLU A 224 -9.79 8.98 8.64
N ALA A 225 -10.15 7.79 8.15
CA ALA A 225 -10.27 6.58 8.96
C ALA A 225 -8.93 6.19 9.61
N MET A 226 -7.84 6.25 8.85
CA MET A 226 -6.48 5.98 9.35
C MET A 226 -6.07 6.99 10.43
N LEU A 227 -6.20 8.29 10.18
CA LEU A 227 -5.84 9.33 11.16
C LEU A 227 -6.70 9.22 12.43
N HIS A 228 -7.99 8.95 12.26
CA HIS A 228 -8.90 8.73 13.39
C HIS A 228 -8.43 7.53 14.22
N GLY A 229 -8.06 6.42 13.59
CA GLY A 229 -7.52 5.24 14.26
C GLY A 229 -6.21 5.52 15.02
N LEU A 230 -5.30 6.29 14.42
CA LEU A 230 -4.03 6.69 15.05
C LEU A 230 -4.25 7.58 16.27
N ILE A 231 -5.11 8.59 16.16
CA ILE A 231 -5.47 9.47 17.28
C ILE A 231 -6.18 8.66 18.38
N HIS A 232 -7.12 7.78 18.00
CA HIS A 232 -7.80 6.90 18.94
C HIS A 232 -6.80 6.01 19.68
N SER A 233 -5.81 5.44 19.00
CA SER A 233 -4.74 4.63 19.59
C SER A 233 -3.81 5.45 20.49
N ALA A 234 -3.46 6.69 20.11
CA ALA A 234 -2.66 7.58 20.96
C ALA A 234 -3.38 7.99 22.26
N ILE A 235 -4.71 7.98 22.24
CA ILE A 235 -5.56 8.32 23.37
C ILE A 235 -5.84 7.09 24.25
N HIS A 236 -6.17 5.94 23.66
CA HIS A 236 -6.65 4.75 24.38
C HIS A 236 -5.64 3.61 24.48
N GLY A 237 -4.51 3.68 23.77
CA GLY A 237 -3.47 2.65 23.81
C GLY A 237 -2.98 2.46 25.24
N HIS A 238 -3.09 1.24 25.77
CA HIS A 238 -2.63 0.91 27.11
C HIS A 238 -1.42 -0.05 27.03
N PRO A 239 -0.28 0.27 27.65
CA PRO A 239 0.01 1.52 28.35
C PRO A 239 0.08 2.72 27.37
N VAL A 240 -0.27 3.92 27.83
CA VAL A 240 -0.23 5.14 26.98
C VAL A 240 1.24 5.52 26.77
N HIS A 241 1.82 5.07 25.66
CA HIS A 241 3.21 5.37 25.34
C HIS A 241 3.31 6.82 24.88
N ALA A 242 4.06 7.66 25.60
CA ALA A 242 4.42 9.00 25.15
C ALA A 242 5.03 9.00 23.74
N ALA A 243 5.70 7.90 23.37
CA ALA A 243 6.21 7.63 22.02
C ALA A 243 5.09 7.59 20.97
N THR A 244 3.95 6.94 21.24
CA THR A 244 2.79 6.92 20.31
C THR A 244 2.24 8.32 20.11
N LYS A 245 2.08 9.10 21.18
CA LYS A 245 1.64 10.50 21.09
C LYS A 245 2.63 11.39 20.32
N ALA A 246 3.93 11.17 20.51
CA ALA A 246 4.97 11.89 19.77
C ALA A 246 4.96 11.51 18.28
N PHE A 247 4.85 10.22 17.96
CA PHE A 247 4.75 9.73 16.59
C PHE A 247 3.52 10.29 15.88
N VAL A 248 2.33 10.20 16.50
CA VAL A 248 1.10 10.76 15.93
C VAL A 248 1.22 12.28 15.77
N ALA A 249 1.87 12.98 16.70
CA ALA A 249 2.10 14.42 16.56
C ALA A 249 3.00 14.78 15.37
N MET A 250 4.08 14.02 15.12
CA MET A 250 4.93 14.21 13.94
C MET A 250 4.16 13.91 12.66
N LEU A 251 3.44 12.80 12.62
CA LEU A 251 2.65 12.40 11.45
C LEU A 251 1.60 13.46 11.10
N LEU A 252 0.85 13.98 12.08
CA LEU A 252 -0.15 15.02 11.85
C LEU A 252 0.47 16.33 11.34
N LYS A 253 1.69 16.64 11.76
CA LYS A 253 2.42 17.85 11.32
C LYS A 253 2.86 17.75 9.86
N ASP A 254 3.33 16.58 9.46
CA ASP A 254 3.89 16.33 8.14
C ASP A 254 2.84 15.77 7.14
N TYR A 255 1.57 15.64 7.56
CA TYR A 255 0.50 15.13 6.72
C TYR A 255 0.14 16.11 5.58
N PRO A 256 -0.02 15.65 4.33
CA PRO A 256 -0.20 16.53 3.18
C PRO A 256 -1.56 17.28 3.20
N SER A 257 -2.63 16.63 3.67
CA SER A 257 -3.97 17.22 3.70
C SER A 257 -4.29 17.87 5.04
N ARG A 258 -4.14 19.20 5.10
CA ARG A 258 -4.50 20.01 6.28
C ARG A 258 -5.99 19.94 6.64
N ASN A 259 -6.86 19.88 5.63
CA ASN A 259 -8.31 19.76 5.84
C ASN A 259 -8.69 18.43 6.51
N CYS A 260 -8.04 17.33 6.11
CA CYS A 260 -8.24 16.01 6.71
C CYS A 260 -7.82 16.02 8.18
N VAL A 261 -6.62 16.55 8.48
CA VAL A 261 -6.12 16.68 9.85
C VAL A 261 -7.04 17.54 10.72
N HIS A 262 -7.47 18.69 10.22
CA HIS A 262 -8.40 19.58 10.91
C HIS A 262 -9.69 18.84 11.28
N LYS A 263 -10.35 18.22 10.29
CA LYS A 263 -11.61 17.51 10.49
C LYS A 263 -11.51 16.39 11.52
N VAL A 264 -10.47 15.56 11.45
CA VAL A 264 -10.29 14.44 12.39
C VAL A 264 -9.96 14.92 13.81
N LEU A 265 -9.17 16.00 13.95
CA LEU A 265 -8.89 16.60 15.25
C LEU A 265 -10.13 17.23 15.87
N ASP A 266 -10.96 17.90 15.06
CA ASP A 266 -12.25 18.44 15.49
C ASP A 266 -13.20 17.35 15.98
N GLU A 267 -13.34 16.26 15.20
CA GLU A 267 -14.15 15.10 15.60
C GLU A 267 -13.64 14.49 16.92
N ALA A 268 -12.32 14.34 17.06
CA ALA A 268 -11.70 13.81 18.28
C ALA A 268 -11.88 14.73 19.48
N PHE A 269 -11.76 16.05 19.28
CA PHE A 269 -11.97 17.07 20.32
C PHE A 269 -13.43 17.04 20.81
N GLN A 270 -14.38 17.10 19.87
CA GLN A 270 -15.81 17.10 20.18
C GLN A 270 -16.22 15.82 20.93
N SER A 271 -15.84 14.65 20.40
CA SER A 271 -16.12 13.36 21.06
C SER A 271 -15.59 13.32 22.49
N ARG A 272 -14.39 13.87 22.71
CA ARG A 272 -13.77 13.87 24.03
C ARG A 272 -14.41 14.87 24.99
N LEU A 273 -14.78 16.05 24.49
CA LEU A 273 -15.53 17.05 25.24
C LEU A 273 -16.89 16.50 25.68
N ASP A 274 -17.62 15.82 24.80
CA ASP A 274 -18.90 15.19 25.13
C ASP A 274 -18.75 14.07 26.17
N THR A 275 -17.70 13.26 26.07
CA THR A 275 -17.38 12.26 27.10
C THR A 275 -17.15 12.90 28.48
N ILE A 276 -16.43 14.03 28.53
CA ILE A 276 -16.19 14.76 29.78
C ILE A 276 -17.51 15.31 30.34
N LYS A 277 -18.36 15.90 29.49
CA LYS A 277 -19.68 16.42 29.88
C LYS A 277 -20.56 15.31 30.43
N GLU A 278 -20.57 14.14 29.81
CA GLU A 278 -21.34 12.98 30.27
C GLU A 278 -20.85 12.50 31.65
N LEU A 279 -19.54 12.35 31.83
CA LEU A 279 -18.95 11.91 33.11
C LEU A 279 -19.21 12.92 34.24
N MET A 280 -19.10 14.22 33.93
CA MET A 280 -19.37 15.30 34.89
C MET A 280 -20.85 15.43 35.22
N GLY A 281 -21.73 15.29 34.23
CA GLY A 281 -23.18 15.30 34.44
C GLY A 281 -23.64 14.12 35.30
N LYS A 282 -23.07 12.93 35.09
CA LYS A 282 -23.31 11.74 35.95
C LYS A 282 -22.85 11.98 37.38
N TYR A 283 -21.72 12.67 37.58
CA TYR A 283 -21.25 13.05 38.91
C TYR A 283 -22.17 14.07 39.59
N ALA A 284 -22.62 15.08 38.84
CA ALA A 284 -23.43 16.20 39.36
C ALA A 284 -24.93 15.92 39.49
N SER A 285 -25.41 14.74 39.04
CA SER A 285 -26.83 14.39 39.04
C SER A 285 -27.40 14.21 40.45
N PRO A 286 -28.56 14.84 40.77
CA PRO A 286 -29.19 14.73 42.08
C PRO A 286 -29.80 13.35 42.39
N ASP A 287 -30.03 12.49 41.39
CA ASP A 287 -30.62 11.14 41.56
C ASP A 287 -29.79 10.22 42.48
N PHE A 288 -28.50 10.51 42.65
CA PHE A 288 -27.62 9.74 43.54
C PHE A 288 -27.69 10.18 45.01
N ARG A 289 -28.45 11.23 45.36
CA ARG A 289 -28.49 11.82 46.72
C ARG A 289 -29.52 11.20 47.67
N VAL A 290 -30.34 10.24 47.23
CA VAL A 290 -31.38 9.61 48.07
C VAL A 290 -31.22 8.07 48.06
N ALA A 291 -30.97 7.51 49.26
CA ALA A 291 -31.08 6.10 49.71
C ALA A 291 -29.91 5.07 49.59
N VAL A 292 -29.46 4.64 50.78
CA VAL A 292 -29.14 3.29 51.35
C VAL A 292 -27.79 2.58 51.11
N ASP A 293 -27.14 2.59 49.94
CA ASP A 293 -25.77 2.03 49.80
C ASP A 293 -24.76 3.12 49.43
N SER A 294 -24.15 3.72 50.45
CA SER A 294 -23.25 4.89 50.34
C SER A 294 -21.93 4.55 49.64
N ASP A 295 -21.35 3.39 49.95
CA ASP A 295 -19.97 3.06 49.56
C ASP A 295 -19.84 2.74 48.06
N GLU A 296 -20.79 1.98 47.49
CA GLU A 296 -20.82 1.68 46.06
C GLU A 296 -21.04 2.95 45.21
N ARG A 297 -21.90 3.85 45.69
CA ARG A 297 -22.16 5.14 45.03
C ARG A 297 -20.93 6.04 45.04
N GLU A 298 -20.25 6.12 46.18
CA GLU A 298 -19.02 6.89 46.32
C GLU A 298 -17.91 6.30 45.43
N ALA A 299 -17.83 4.98 45.28
CA ALA A 299 -16.91 4.32 44.36
C ALA A 299 -17.20 4.64 42.89
N ILE A 300 -18.47 4.62 42.46
CA ILE A 300 -18.88 4.99 41.09
C ILE A 300 -18.57 6.47 40.82
N GLN A 301 -18.83 7.37 41.77
CA GLN A 301 -18.50 8.79 41.66
C GLN A 301 -16.99 9.01 41.53
N ARG A 302 -16.19 8.32 42.35
CA ARG A 302 -14.72 8.36 42.25
C ARG A 302 -14.23 7.87 40.89
N LEU A 303 -14.80 6.78 40.38
CA LEU A 303 -14.45 6.24 39.06
C LEU A 303 -14.79 7.23 37.94
N ASN A 304 -15.98 7.82 37.96
CA ASN A 304 -16.39 8.83 36.99
C ASN A 304 -15.47 10.05 37.03
N LEU A 305 -15.10 10.51 38.23
CA LEU A 305 -14.19 11.65 38.39
C LEU A 305 -12.77 11.32 37.91
N GLN A 306 -12.25 10.14 38.22
CA GLN A 306 -10.96 9.67 37.70
C GLN A 306 -10.96 9.55 36.18
N SER A 307 -12.03 9.00 35.60
CA SER A 307 -12.22 8.94 34.16
C SER A 307 -12.29 10.35 33.56
N ALA A 308 -13.02 11.28 34.18
CA ALA A 308 -13.09 12.67 33.72
C ALA A 308 -11.71 13.33 33.72
N VAL A 309 -10.92 13.17 34.80
CA VAL A 309 -9.53 13.66 34.88
C VAL A 309 -8.67 13.09 33.75
N LEU A 310 -8.78 11.79 33.47
CA LEU A 310 -8.05 11.15 32.37
C LEU A 310 -8.48 11.74 31.01
N ASN A 311 -9.78 11.87 30.78
CA ASN A 311 -10.34 12.43 29.56
C ASN A 311 -9.91 13.90 29.36
N VAL A 312 -9.86 14.72 30.40
CA VAL A 312 -9.34 16.10 30.31
C VAL A 312 -7.84 16.11 30.00
N LYS A 313 -7.03 15.17 30.52
CA LYS A 313 -5.62 15.05 30.11
C LYS A 313 -5.48 14.73 28.61
N HIS A 314 -6.35 13.88 28.08
CA HIS A 314 -6.39 13.59 26.64
C HIS A 314 -6.85 14.79 25.82
N LEU A 315 -7.86 15.50 26.29
CA LEU A 315 -8.34 16.73 25.67
C LEU A 315 -7.26 17.81 25.66
N TYR A 316 -6.51 17.98 26.75
CA TYR A 316 -5.40 18.91 26.82
C TYR A 316 -4.32 18.59 25.76
N TRP A 317 -3.97 17.31 25.60
CA TRP A 317 -3.05 16.90 24.55
C TRP A 317 -3.60 17.21 23.14
N LEU A 318 -4.89 16.98 22.88
CA LEU A 318 -5.52 17.36 21.61
C LEU A 318 -5.43 18.86 21.38
N ILE A 319 -5.75 19.68 22.40
CA ILE A 319 -5.64 21.14 22.34
C ILE A 319 -4.20 21.56 21.99
N GLU A 320 -3.18 20.96 22.61
CA GLU A 320 -1.79 21.25 22.25
C GLU A 320 -1.52 20.98 20.77
N ARG A 321 -1.97 19.84 20.23
CA ARG A 321 -1.83 19.52 18.80
C ARG A 321 -2.59 20.49 17.90
N MET A 322 -3.84 20.80 18.22
CA MET A 322 -4.65 21.71 17.41
C MET A 322 -4.06 23.13 17.38
N VAL A 323 -3.52 23.61 18.51
CA VAL A 323 -2.82 24.91 18.59
C VAL A 323 -1.52 24.87 17.79
N ASP A 324 -0.68 23.84 17.98
CA ASP A 324 0.59 23.70 17.26
C ASP A 324 0.39 23.63 15.73
N LEU A 325 -0.74 23.06 15.29
CA LEU A 325 -1.13 22.92 13.88
C LEU A 325 -1.97 24.08 13.34
N ARG A 326 -2.34 25.05 14.18
CA ARG A 326 -3.21 26.20 13.86
C ARG A 326 -4.59 25.83 13.32
N VAL A 327 -5.22 24.83 13.93
CA VAL A 327 -6.56 24.30 13.60
C VAL A 327 -7.45 24.22 14.85
N ALA A 328 -7.32 25.19 15.75
CA ALA A 328 -8.03 25.22 17.03
C ALA A 328 -9.18 26.23 17.07
N ASP A 329 -9.57 26.82 15.93
CA ASP A 329 -10.66 27.79 15.82
C ASP A 329 -12.00 27.22 16.29
N ASN A 330 -12.41 26.05 15.79
CA ASN A 330 -13.63 25.37 16.24
C ASN A 330 -13.51 24.86 17.69
N ALA A 331 -12.32 24.42 18.12
CA ALA A 331 -12.11 24.05 19.53
C ALA A 331 -12.31 25.24 20.48
N VAL A 332 -11.88 26.45 20.11
CA VAL A 332 -12.10 27.66 20.93
C VAL A 332 -13.59 27.98 21.03
N THR A 333 -14.34 27.94 19.92
CA THR A 333 -15.78 28.23 19.93
C THR A 333 -16.53 27.23 20.81
N LEU A 334 -16.28 25.92 20.59
CA LEU A 334 -16.87 24.85 21.38
C LEU A 334 -16.49 24.97 22.86
N TRP A 335 -15.22 25.21 23.19
CA TRP A 335 -14.79 25.34 24.58
C TRP A 335 -15.38 26.56 25.30
N SER A 336 -15.61 27.66 24.57
CA SER A 336 -16.23 28.87 25.13
C SER A 336 -17.71 28.68 25.47
N ASP A 337 -18.41 27.80 24.75
CA ASP A 337 -19.84 27.52 24.92
C ASP A 337 -20.10 26.34 25.89
N GLN A 338 -19.46 26.37 27.07
CA GLN A 338 -19.51 25.26 28.05
C GLN A 338 -20.15 25.67 29.38
N ALA A 339 -21.30 26.36 29.35
CA ALA A 339 -22.02 26.80 30.54
C ALA A 339 -22.42 25.63 31.46
N ALA A 340 -22.93 24.52 30.90
CA ALA A 340 -23.34 23.35 31.67
C ALA A 340 -22.17 22.67 32.38
N LEU A 341 -21.05 22.49 31.67
CA LEU A 341 -19.83 21.92 32.24
C LEU A 341 -19.26 22.81 33.35
N ALA A 342 -19.31 24.14 33.18
CA ALA A 342 -18.91 25.09 34.21
C ALA A 342 -19.76 24.97 35.48
N THR A 343 -21.09 24.81 35.35
CA THR A 343 -21.96 24.57 36.51
C THR A 343 -21.66 23.26 37.22
N ASP A 344 -21.37 22.18 36.49
CA ASP A 344 -21.04 20.88 37.11
C ASP A 344 -19.67 20.91 37.78
N LEU A 345 -18.69 21.62 37.21
CA LEU A 345 -17.40 21.89 37.87
C LEU A 345 -17.56 22.75 39.13
N GLN A 346 -18.45 23.73 39.12
CA GLN A 346 -18.71 24.57 40.30
C GLN A 346 -19.32 23.73 41.45
N LYS A 347 -20.22 22.81 41.15
CA LYS A 347 -20.76 21.86 42.14
C LYS A 347 -19.64 21.01 42.73
N LEU A 348 -18.77 20.44 41.88
CA LEU A 348 -17.60 19.67 42.32
C LEU A 348 -16.68 20.49 43.24
N LEU A 349 -16.41 21.75 42.91
CA LEU A 349 -15.56 22.63 43.73
C LEU A 349 -16.14 22.92 45.12
N ASN A 350 -17.47 23.01 45.22
CA ASN A 350 -18.17 23.21 46.47
C ASN A 350 -18.14 21.97 47.38
N ASP A 351 -17.99 20.77 46.82
CA ASP A 351 -17.84 19.50 47.56
C ASP A 351 -16.37 19.31 48.03
N ALA A 352 -15.96 20.17 48.99
CA ALA A 352 -14.57 20.41 49.42
C ALA A 352 -13.76 19.18 49.87
N ASP A 353 -14.42 18.12 50.35
CA ASP A 353 -13.76 16.95 50.93
C ASP A 353 -13.35 15.90 49.88
N MET A 354 -14.00 15.85 48.72
CA MET A 354 -13.72 14.84 47.69
C MET A 354 -12.59 15.23 46.74
N TRP A 355 -12.58 16.48 46.25
CA TRP A 355 -11.65 16.87 45.19
C TRP A 355 -10.23 17.17 45.71
N ARG A 356 -10.09 17.58 46.97
CA ARG A 356 -8.78 17.86 47.60
C ARG A 356 -7.93 16.60 47.81
N ASN A 357 -8.57 15.44 47.93
CA ASN A 357 -7.92 14.15 48.15
C ASN A 357 -7.48 13.47 46.84
N MET A 358 -7.69 14.10 45.67
CA MET A 358 -7.27 13.57 44.37
C MET A 358 -6.12 14.41 43.78
N THR A 359 -5.03 13.74 43.40
CA THR A 359 -3.86 14.31 42.69
C THR A 359 -4.25 14.98 41.36
N PRO A 360 -3.40 15.88 40.82
CA PRO A 360 -3.79 17.25 40.45
C PRO A 360 -5.22 17.37 39.90
N GLY A 361 -6.02 18.15 40.62
CA GLY A 361 -7.46 18.25 40.45
C GLY A 361 -7.90 18.59 39.03
N LEU A 362 -9.02 17.99 38.64
CA LEU A 362 -9.79 18.32 37.44
C LEU A 362 -9.88 19.84 37.18
N PRO A 363 -10.12 20.73 38.18
CA PRO A 363 -10.16 22.17 37.95
C PRO A 363 -8.86 22.77 37.40
N MET A 364 -7.70 22.27 37.86
CA MET A 364 -6.40 22.73 37.35
C MET A 364 -6.19 22.35 35.90
N LEU A 365 -6.61 21.13 35.51
CA LEU A 365 -6.51 20.68 34.12
C LEU A 365 -7.45 21.47 33.20
N VAL A 366 -8.68 21.72 33.63
CA VAL A 366 -9.64 22.56 32.90
C VAL A 366 -9.08 23.97 32.73
N THR A 367 -8.51 24.55 33.79
CA THR A 367 -7.87 25.88 33.73
C THR A 367 -6.71 25.90 32.73
N ARG A 368 -5.91 24.83 32.66
CA ARG A 368 -4.83 24.71 31.67
C ARG A 368 -5.35 24.63 30.24
N CYS A 369 -6.45 23.90 29.99
CA CYS A 369 -7.12 23.89 28.69
C CYS A 369 -7.59 25.29 28.30
N THR A 370 -8.31 25.97 29.20
CA THR A 370 -8.79 27.35 28.97
C THR A 370 -7.64 28.31 28.70
N LEU A 371 -6.57 28.27 29.51
CA LEU A 371 -5.42 29.15 29.32
C LEU A 371 -4.71 28.90 28.00
N LYS A 372 -4.54 27.64 27.58
CA LYS A 372 -3.87 27.31 26.32
C LYS A 372 -4.68 27.80 25.11
N LEU A 373 -6.00 27.62 25.13
CA LEU A 373 -6.90 28.12 24.08
C LEU A 373 -6.97 29.66 24.07
N ALA A 374 -7.10 30.29 25.25
CA ALA A 374 -7.12 31.76 25.33
C ALA A 374 -5.81 32.38 24.84
N ASN A 375 -4.66 31.79 25.22
CA ASN A 375 -3.36 32.28 24.78
C ASN A 375 -3.19 32.13 23.26
N SER A 376 -3.66 31.04 22.64
CA SER A 376 -3.54 30.87 21.19
C SER A 376 -4.33 31.91 20.40
N VAL A 377 -5.47 32.37 20.94
CA VAL A 377 -6.26 33.47 20.36
C VAL A 377 -5.50 34.79 20.49
N ILE A 378 -4.95 35.07 21.68
CA ILE A 378 -4.22 36.32 21.97
C ILE A 378 -2.94 36.43 21.11
N THR A 379 -2.24 35.33 20.89
CA THR A 379 -1.02 35.29 20.06
C THR A 379 -1.31 35.28 18.56
N GLY A 380 -2.58 35.16 18.14
CA GLY A 380 -2.97 35.09 16.74
C GLY A 380 -2.68 33.75 16.07
N GLU A 381 -2.43 32.69 16.85
CA GLU A 381 -2.29 31.31 16.36
C GLU A 381 -3.64 30.70 15.95
N THR A 382 -4.73 31.19 16.55
CA THR A 382 -6.11 30.83 16.20
C THR A 382 -6.90 32.07 15.75
N LEU A 383 -7.57 31.96 14.61
CA LEU A 383 -8.40 33.03 14.07
C LEU A 383 -9.86 32.75 14.46
N VAL A 384 -10.38 33.53 15.41
CA VAL A 384 -11.79 33.45 15.80
C VAL A 384 -12.50 34.72 15.35
N PRO A 385 -13.65 34.65 14.66
CA PRO A 385 -14.41 35.83 14.28
C PRO A 385 -14.77 36.63 15.53
N ARG A 386 -14.56 37.95 15.50
CA ARG A 386 -14.95 38.85 16.59
C ARG A 386 -16.44 38.68 16.83
N GLN A 387 -16.82 38.22 18.02
CA GLN A 387 -18.22 38.28 18.43
C GLN A 387 -18.59 39.76 18.54
N SER A 388 -19.45 40.24 17.64
CA SER A 388 -20.06 41.55 17.76
C SER A 388 -21.01 41.50 18.96
N SER A 389 -20.55 42.04 20.09
CA SER A 389 -21.37 42.26 21.29
C SER A 389 -22.45 43.30 21.05
#